data_AF-A0A242CJM1-F1
#
_entry.id   AF-A0A242CJM1-F1
#
_cell.length_a   1.000
_cell.length_b   1.000
_cell.length_c   1.000
_cell.angle_alpha   90.00
_cell.angle_beta   90.00
_cell.angle_gamma   90.00
#
_symmetry.space_group_name_H-M   'P 1'
#
loop_
_entity.id
_entity.type
_entity.pdbx_description
1 polymer ?
#
loop_
_entity_poly.entity_id
_entity_poly.type
_entity_poly.pdbx_seq_one_letter_code
_entity_poly.pdbx_strand_id
1 'polypeptide(L)' 'MRRSFYHYLMTLRTPKKTNESQFANDAAKDIQFPKQSEDYHELSTYLEMNVDYLTNMHIFDELWEKYLENNK' A
#
# COMPACT_ATOMS: atom_id res chain seq x y z
N MET A 1 14.17 -10.95 7.39
CA MET A 1 12.78 -11.15 6.90
C MET A 1 12.44 -9.94 6.06
N ARG A 2 12.17 -10.13 4.77
CA ARG A 2 11.70 -9.05 3.90
C ARG A 2 10.31 -8.64 4.39
N ARG A 3 10.06 -7.36 4.61
CA ARG A 3 8.74 -6.89 5.05
C ARG A 3 7.85 -6.87 3.82
N SER A 4 6.63 -7.40 3.90
CA SER A 4 5.67 -7.24 2.80
C SER A 4 5.24 -5.79 2.65
N PHE A 5 4.70 -5.44 1.47
CA PHE A 5 4.23 -4.08 1.19
C PHE A 5 3.16 -3.62 2.19
N TYR A 6 2.28 -4.52 2.60
CA TYR A 6 1.28 -4.25 3.64
C TYR A 6 1.93 -3.86 4.98
N HIS A 7 2.95 -4.59 5.43
CA HIS A 7 3.66 -4.25 6.67
C HIS A 7 4.34 -2.88 6.58
N TYR A 8 4.86 -2.53 5.41
CA TYR A 8 5.39 -1.20 5.16
C TYR A 8 4.30 -0.13 5.22
N LEU A 9 3.13 -0.33 4.59
CA LEU A 9 2.00 0.59 4.70
C LEU A 9 1.59 0.83 6.16
N MET A 10 1.65 -0.20 7.02
CA MET A 10 1.28 -0.04 8.43
C MET A 10 2.17 0.96 9.19
N THR A 11 3.42 1.18 8.75
CA THR A 11 4.32 2.16 9.38
C THR A 11 3.96 3.61 9.00
N LEU A 12 3.26 3.79 7.88
CA LEU A 12 2.83 5.09 7.35
C LEU A 12 1.48 5.54 7.90
N ARG A 13 0.83 4.72 8.74
CA ARG A 13 -0.42 5.06 9.39
C ARG A 13 -0.20 6.22 10.34
N THR A 14 -0.92 7.31 10.11
CA THR A 14 -0.90 8.50 10.95
C THR A 14 -2.26 9.18 10.91
N PRO A 15 -2.66 9.92 11.97
CA PRO A 15 -3.85 10.78 11.94
C PRO A 15 -3.71 11.99 11.01
N LYS A 16 -2.49 12.29 10.53
CA LYS A 16 -2.28 13.31 9.48
C LYS A 16 -3.01 12.87 8.21
N LYS A 17 -3.57 13.82 7.45
CA LYS A 17 -4.29 13.57 6.20
C LYS A 17 -3.43 13.85 4.97
N THR A 18 -2.36 13.09 4.77
CA THR A 18 -1.66 13.04 3.47
C THR A 18 -2.22 11.90 2.61
N ASN A 19 -1.98 11.96 1.30
CA ASN A 19 -2.44 10.92 0.37
C ASN A 19 -1.93 9.53 0.76
N GLU A 20 -0.68 9.44 1.19
CA GLU A 20 -0.04 8.19 1.62
C GLU A 20 -0.66 7.65 2.90
N SER A 21 -0.88 8.52 3.88
CA SER A 21 -1.48 8.13 5.16
C SER A 21 -2.94 7.73 5.01
N GLN A 22 -3.68 8.32 4.08
CA GLN A 22 -5.05 7.91 3.77
C GLN A 22 -5.04 6.50 3.17
N PHE A 23 -4.23 6.27 2.14
CA PHE A 23 -4.08 4.95 1.55
C PHE A 23 -3.67 3.88 2.58
N ALA A 24 -2.69 4.19 3.44
CA ALA A 24 -2.27 3.29 4.52
C ALA A 24 -3.39 2.98 5.53
N ASN A 25 -4.19 3.99 5.88
CA ASN A 25 -5.30 3.82 6.81
C ASN A 25 -6.46 3.04 6.19
N ASP A 26 -6.72 3.19 4.90
CA ASP A 26 -7.81 2.51 4.20
C ASP A 26 -7.42 1.07 3.84
N ALA A 27 -6.20 0.84 3.36
CA ALA A 27 -5.65 -0.52 3.20
C ALA A 27 -5.59 -1.30 4.53
N ALA A 28 -5.44 -0.62 5.67
CA ALA A 28 -5.51 -1.26 6.99
C ALA A 28 -6.93 -1.73 7.37
N LYS A 29 -7.97 -1.06 6.84
CA LYS A 29 -9.38 -1.45 7.04
C LYS A 29 -9.81 -2.51 6.03
N ASP A 30 -9.11 -2.62 4.91
CA ASP A 30 -9.35 -3.64 3.91
C ASP A 30 -8.91 -5.03 4.42
N ILE A 31 -9.91 -5.87 4.67
CA ILE A 31 -9.71 -7.25 5.16
C ILE A 31 -9.17 -8.14 4.03
N GLN A 32 -9.54 -7.87 2.79
CA GLN A 32 -9.21 -8.65 1.60
C GLN A 32 -7.86 -8.26 0.98
N PHE A 33 -7.26 -7.17 1.45
CA PHE A 33 -5.95 -6.73 0.98
C PHE A 33 -4.93 -7.88 1.05
N PRO A 34 -4.16 -8.16 0.00
CA PRO A 34 -3.21 -9.27 -0.04
C PRO A 34 -1.97 -8.97 0.83
N LYS A 35 -2.08 -9.20 2.14
CA LYS A 35 -1.09 -8.78 3.17
C LYS A 35 0.29 -9.43 3.04
N GLN A 36 0.35 -10.59 2.39
CA GLN A 36 1.58 -11.35 2.18
C GLN A 36 2.17 -11.14 0.79
N SER A 37 1.47 -10.44 -0.11
CA SER A 37 2.00 -10.19 -1.45
C SER A 37 3.17 -9.21 -1.38
N GLU A 38 4.19 -9.54 -2.15
CA GLU A 38 5.39 -8.73 -2.40
C GLU A 38 5.59 -8.52 -3.90
N ASP A 39 4.57 -8.84 -4.70
CA ASP A 39 4.58 -8.71 -6.15
C ASP A 39 3.85 -7.44 -6.57
N TYR A 40 4.52 -6.59 -7.35
CA TYR A 40 3.97 -5.32 -7.81
C TYR A 40 2.73 -5.53 -8.69
N HIS A 41 2.76 -6.51 -9.59
CA HIS A 41 1.68 -6.74 -10.55
C HIS A 41 0.44 -7.30 -9.87
N GLU A 42 0.59 -8.21 -8.92
CA GLU A 42 -0.51 -8.72 -8.10
C GLU A 42 -1.19 -7.60 -7.32
N LEU A 43 -0.39 -6.76 -6.63
CA LEU A 43 -0.90 -5.62 -5.86
C LEU A 43 -1.55 -4.56 -6.74
N SER A 44 -0.93 -4.21 -7.85
CA SER A 44 -1.46 -3.24 -8.81
C SER A 44 -2.81 -3.71 -9.37
N THR A 45 -2.88 -4.96 -9.82
CA THR A 45 -4.13 -5.56 -10.32
C THR A 45 -5.22 -5.58 -9.24
N TYR A 46 -4.85 -5.91 -8.00
CA TYR A 46 -5.79 -5.89 -6.88
C TYR A 46 -6.37 -4.48 -6.66
N LEU A 47 -5.50 -3.46 -6.64
CA LEU A 47 -5.88 -2.07 -6.42
C LEU A 47 -6.74 -1.50 -7.55
N GLU A 48 -6.45 -1.85 -8.80
CA GLU A 48 -7.24 -1.40 -9.95
C GLU A 48 -8.63 -2.05 -10.01
N MET A 49 -8.74 -3.32 -9.57
CA MET A 49 -9.98 -4.10 -9.74
C MET A 49 -10.89 -4.15 -8.51
N ASN A 50 -10.33 -4.06 -7.30
CA ASN A 50 -11.06 -4.40 -6.06
C ASN A 50 -11.23 -3.23 -5.10
N VAL A 51 -10.64 -2.07 -5.40
CA VAL A 51 -10.52 -0.95 -4.47
C VAL A 51 -11.12 0.32 -5.04
N ASP A 52 -11.89 1.03 -4.21
CA ASP A 52 -12.48 2.34 -4.50
C ASP A 52 -11.87 3.49 -3.65
N TYR A 53 -11.06 3.14 -2.64
CA TYR A 53 -10.44 4.11 -1.72
C TYR A 53 -9.13 4.72 -2.24
N LEU A 54 -8.53 4.16 -3.30
CA LEU A 54 -7.31 4.70 -3.89
C LEU A 54 -7.66 5.72 -4.98
N THR A 55 -7.55 7.00 -4.65
CA THR A 55 -7.89 8.10 -5.58
C THR A 55 -6.97 8.18 -6.80
N ASN A 56 -5.72 7.71 -6.70
CA ASN A 56 -4.74 7.77 -7.77
C ASN A 56 -3.69 6.66 -7.64
N MET A 57 -3.52 5.84 -8.69
CA MET A 57 -2.49 4.79 -8.76
C MET A 57 -1.06 5.33 -8.59
N HIS A 58 -0.81 6.59 -8.93
CA HIS A 58 0.48 7.24 -8.68
C HIS A 58 0.89 7.22 -7.21
N ILE A 59 -0.08 7.25 -6.28
CA ILE A 59 0.22 7.15 -4.83
C ILE A 59 0.77 5.75 -4.51
N PHE A 60 0.21 4.71 -5.12
CA PHE A 60 0.72 3.35 -4.97
C PHE A 60 2.13 3.23 -5.56
N ASP A 61 2.36 3.74 -6.77
CA ASP A 61 3.68 3.69 -7.43
C ASP A 61 4.77 4.36 -6.60
N GLU A 62 4.53 5.58 -6.10
CA GLU A 62 5.48 6.28 -5.22
C GLU A 62 5.78 5.51 -3.93
N LEU A 63 4.75 4.90 -3.33
CA LEU A 63 4.90 4.12 -2.10
C LEU A 63 5.63 2.82 -2.34
N TRP A 64 5.43 2.22 -3.51
CA TRP A 64 6.14 1.03 -3.94
C TRP A 64 7.64 1.29 -4.09
N GLU A 65 8.03 2.40 -4.71
CA GLU A 65 9.44 2.78 -4.83
C GLU A 65 10.09 2.98 -3.45
N LYS A 66 9.43 3.75 -2.57
CA LYS A 66 9.90 3.96 -1.19
C LYS A 66 9.97 2.65 -0.39
N TYR A 67 9.04 1.73 -0.64
CA TYR A 67 9.06 0.39 -0.05
C TYR A 67 10.31 -0.40 -0.50
N LEU A 68 10.62 -0.39 -1.79
CA LEU A 68 11.80 -1.06 -2.34
C LEU A 68 13.09 -0.45 -1.76
N GLU A 69 13.17 0.87 -1.62
CA GLU A 69 14.31 1.54 -0.99
C GLU A 69 14.49 1.15 0.47
N ASN A 70 13.41 1.05 1.24
CA ASN A 70 13.44 0.64 2.65
C ASN A 70 13.69 -0.86 2.85
N ASN A 71 13.49 -1.70 1.83
CA ASN A 71 13.74 -3.15 1.86
C ASN A 71 15.05 -3.57 1.17
N LYS A 72 15.92 -2.62 0.80
CA LYS A 72 17.32 -2.91 0.44
C LYS A 72 18.13 -3.32 1.68
#